data_AF-A0A4V2QUX1-F1
#
_entry.id   AF-A0A4V2QUX1-F1
#
_cell.length_a   1.000
_cell.length_b   1.000
_cell.length_c   1.000
_cell.angle_alpha   90.00
_cell.angle_beta   90.00
_cell.angle_gamma   90.00
#
_symmetry.space_group_name_H-M   'P 1'
#
loop_
_entity.id
_entity.type
_entity.pdbx_description
1 polymer ?
#
loop_
_entity_poly.entity_id
_entity_poly.type
_entity_poly.pdbx_seq_one_letter_code
_entity_poly.pdbx_strand_id
1 'polypeptide(L)' 'MFVGSTQKIGGTLTTKPTVINGSPALLFSFDGELDGVVALRIENNRVTGIYYVRNPEKLSRLECETPLTLH' A
#
# COMPACT_ATOMS: atom_id res chain seq x y z
N MET A 1 7.39 8.54 10.04
CA MET A 1 8.47 7.75 10.68
C MET A 1 9.26 6.90 9.68
N PHE A 2 8.63 6.33 8.64
CA PHE A 2 9.29 5.45 7.65
C PHE A 2 10.34 6.10 6.73
N VAL A 3 10.11 7.31 6.21
CA VAL A 3 11.08 7.98 5.30
C VAL A 3 12.38 8.38 6.00
N GLY A 4 12.33 8.65 7.31
CA GLY A 4 13.52 9.02 8.09
C GLY A 4 14.36 7.82 8.55
N SER A 5 13.74 6.63 8.71
CA SER A 5 14.45 5.41 9.07
C SER A 5 15.17 4.77 7.88
N THR A 6 14.63 4.85 6.67
CA THR A 6 15.24 4.24 5.47
C THR A 6 16.59 4.85 5.11
N GLN A 7 16.77 6.16 5.32
CA GLN A 7 18.07 6.83 5.14
C GLN A 7 19.14 6.32 6.13
N LYS A 8 18.72 5.79 7.28
CA LYS A 8 19.62 5.34 8.35
C LYS A 8 20.02 3.86 8.24
N ILE A 9 19.20 3.05 7.56
CA ILE A 9 19.38 1.59 7.46
C ILE A 9 20.16 1.20 6.18
N GLY A 10 20.22 2.10 5.20
CA GLY A 10 20.89 1.84 3.92
C GLY A 10 20.03 0.92 3.04
N GLY A 11 19.31 1.51 2.08
CA GLY A 11 18.49 0.80 1.11
C GLY A 11 17.60 1.76 0.33
N THR A 12 17.04 1.29 -0.78
CA THR A 12 16.23 2.10 -1.69
C THR A 12 14.75 1.88 -1.40
N LEU A 13 14.09 2.91 -0.87
CA LEU A 13 12.63 2.92 -0.75
C LEU A 13 12.02 3.39 -2.07
N THR A 14 11.31 2.51 -2.75
CA THR A 14 10.54 2.82 -3.96
C THR A 14 9.06 2.92 -3.61
N THR A 15 8.36 3.90 -4.18
CA THR A 15 6.91 4.07 -4.02
C THR A 15 6.22 4.09 -5.37
N LYS A 16 5.15 3.31 -5.53
CA LYS A 16 4.35 3.28 -6.77
C LYS A 16 2.87 3.55 -6.47
N PRO A 17 2.20 4.49 -7.17
CA PRO A 17 0.77 4.67 -7.07
C PRO A 17 0.02 3.47 -7.66
N THR A 18 -1.06 3.06 -7.00
CA THR A 18 -1.92 1.94 -7.41
C THR A 18 -3.34 2.16 -6.92
N VAL A 19 -4.25 1.26 -7.29
CA VAL A 19 -5.63 1.20 -6.79
C VAL A 19 -5.83 -0.15 -6.11
N ILE A 20 -6.33 -0.13 -4.87
CA ILE A 20 -6.62 -1.34 -4.09
C ILE A 20 -8.04 -1.24 -3.57
N ASN A 21 -8.85 -2.26 -3.85
CA ASN A 21 -10.28 -2.28 -3.51
C ASN A 21 -11.01 -1.01 -3.99
N GLY A 22 -10.68 -0.54 -5.21
CA GLY A 22 -11.26 0.68 -5.79
C GLY A 22 -10.80 2.00 -5.17
N SER A 23 -9.90 1.97 -4.18
CA SER A 23 -9.39 3.17 -3.49
C SER A 23 -7.95 3.49 -3.90
N PRO A 24 -7.55 4.77 -3.99
CA PRO A 24 -6.17 5.14 -4.25
C PRO A 24 -5.22 4.61 -3.15
N ALA A 25 -4.08 4.10 -3.59
CA ALA A 25 -3.09 3.53 -2.70
C ALA A 25 -1.66 3.77 -3.20
N LEU A 26 -0.70 3.58 -2.31
CA LEU A 26 0.73 3.59 -2.60
C LEU A 26 1.34 2.24 -2.18
N LEU A 27 2.05 1.61 -3.10
CA LEU A 27 2.84 0.42 -2.83
C LEU A 27 4.26 0.85 -2.44
N PHE A 28 4.75 0.34 -1.32
CA PHE A 28 6.09 0.59 -0.81
C PHE A 28 6.93 -0.66 -0.99
N SER A 29 8.07 -0.50 -1.64
CA SER A 29 9.07 -1.55 -1.78
C SER A 29 10.41 -1.09 -1.22
N PHE A 30 11.10 -1.95 -0.50
CA PHE A 30 12.44 -1.73 0.00
C PHE A 30 13.40 -2.68 -0.72
N ASP A 31 14.39 -2.14 -1.44
CA ASP A 31 15.34 -2.90 -2.27
C ASP A 31 14.68 -3.90 -3.24
N GLY A 32 13.51 -3.54 -3.77
CA GLY A 32 12.74 -4.34 -4.72
C GLY A 32 11.76 -5.33 -4.08
N GLU A 33 11.82 -5.53 -2.75
CA GLU A 33 10.89 -6.37 -2.02
C GLU A 33 9.68 -5.54 -1.52
N LEU A 34 8.48 -6.10 -1.59
CA LEU A 34 7.27 -5.45 -1.10
C LEU A 34 7.31 -5.30 0.43
N ASP A 35 7.40 -4.06 0.91
CA ASP A 35 7.42 -3.73 2.33
C ASP A 35 6.01 -3.54 2.91
N GLY A 36 5.10 -2.98 2.10
CA GLY A 36 3.71 -2.76 2.48
C GLY A 36 2.94 -1.86 1.54
N VAL A 37 1.70 -1.58 1.92
CA VAL A 37 0.78 -0.73 1.15
C VAL A 37 0.16 0.33 2.05
N VAL A 38 0.08 1.56 1.57
CA VAL A 38 -0.76 2.61 2.15
C VAL A 38 -2.02 2.78 1.31
N ALA A 39 -3.19 2.47 1.87
CA ALA A 39 -4.48 2.74 1.25
C ALA A 39 -5.08 4.04 1.81
N LEU A 40 -5.66 4.86 0.93
CA LEU A 40 -6.32 6.11 1.29
C LEU A 40 -7.83 5.93 1.20
N ARG A 41 -8.55 6.27 2.27
CA ARG A 41 -10.00 6.40 2.24
C ARG A 41 -10.34 7.84 1.88
N ILE A 42 -11.08 8.03 0.79
CA ILE A 42 -11.51 9.34 0.32
C ILE A 42 -13.03 9.42 0.42
N GLU A 43 -13.53 10.44 1.09
CA GLU A 43 -14.96 10.75 1.18
C GLU A 43 -15.14 12.25 0.96
N ASN A 44 -16.13 12.64 0.16
CA ASN A 44 -16.42 14.04 -0.16
C ASN A 44 -15.16 14.84 -0.58
N ASN A 45 -14.35 14.25 -1.47
CA ASN A 45 -13.07 14.82 -1.95
C ASN A 45 -12.03 15.11 -0.85
N ARG A 46 -12.13 14.45 0.30
CA ARG A 46 -11.18 14.57 1.41
C ARG A 46 -10.67 13.21 1.84
N VAL A 47 -9.38 13.14 2.20
CA VAL A 47 -8.82 11.94 2.82
C VAL A 47 -9.36 11.84 4.24
N THR A 48 -10.14 10.81 4.53
CA THR A 48 -10.72 10.54 5.86
C THR A 48 -10.03 9.40 6.60
N GLY A 49 -9.18 8.64 5.91
CA GLY A 49 -8.39 7.57 6.52
C GLY A 49 -7.13 7.25 5.73
N ILE A 50 -6.09 6.85 6.47
CA ILE A 50 -4.83 6.36 5.92
C ILE A 50 -4.52 5.04 6.62
N TYR A 51 -4.47 3.95 5.87
CA TYR A 51 -4.23 2.62 6.40
C TYR A 51 -2.93 2.07 5.83
N TYR A 52 -1.95 1.80 6.68
CA TYR A 52 -0.71 1.16 6.29
C TYR A 52 -0.74 -0.32 6.67
N VAL A 53 -0.64 -1.19 5.67
CA VAL A 53 -0.72 -2.64 5.82
C VAL A 53 0.63 -3.26 5.49
N ARG A 54 1.20 -3.96 6.47
CA ARG A 54 2.44 -4.75 6.33
C ARG A 54 2.28 -6.23 6.66
N ASN A 55 1.05 -6.67 6.99
CA ASN A 55 0.82 -8.07 7.34
C ASN A 55 1.07 -8.94 6.11
N PRO A 56 2.06 -9.86 6.11
CA PRO A 56 2.41 -10.68 4.95
C PRO A 56 1.23 -11.48 4.39
N GLU A 57 0.35 -11.99 5.25
CA GLU A 57 -0.84 -12.74 4.81
C GLU A 57 -1.85 -11.88 4.03
N LYS A 58 -1.90 -10.58 4.30
CA LYS A 58 -2.75 -9.63 3.57
C LYS A 58 -2.08 -9.17 2.28
N LEU A 59 -0.74 -9.13 2.24
CA LEU A 59 0.02 -8.69 1.08
C LEU A 59 0.13 -9.77 0.01
N SER A 60 0.11 -11.05 0.37
CA SER A 60 0.16 -12.18 -0.57
C SER A 60 -0.98 -12.20 -1.58
N ARG A 61 -2.09 -11.50 -1.30
CA ARG A 61 -3.26 -11.40 -2.19
C ARG A 61 -3.22 -10.18 -3.11
N LEU A 62 -2.19 -9.34 -3.06
CA LEU A 62 -2.13 -8.14 -3.90
C LEU A 62 -1.84 -8.43 -5.37
N GLU A 63 -1.34 -9.62 -5.69
CA GLU A 63 -1.01 -10.02 -7.07
C GLU A 63 -2.24 -10.44 -7.89
N CYS A 64 -3.34 -10.78 -7.22
CA CYS A 64 -4.55 -11.29 -7.85
C CYS A 64 -5.79 -10.53 -7.38
N GLU A 65 -6.51 -9.92 -8.33
CA GLU A 65 -7.83 -9.35 -8.06
C GLU A 65 -8.84 -10.47 -7.77
N THR A 66 -9.67 -10.29 -6.73
CA THR A 66 -10.79 -11.20 -6.45
C THR A 66 -12.03 -10.63 -7.12
N PRO A 67 -12.57 -11.26 -8.19
CA PRO A 67 -13.77 -10.77 -8.85
C PRO A 67 -14.98 -10.84 -7.90
N LEU A 68 -15.73 -9.76 -7.82
CA LEU A 68 -16.97 -9.69 -7.06
C LEU A 68 -18.15 -10.07 -7.96
N THR A 69 -18.96 -11.03 -7.53
CA THR A 69 -20.24 -11.37 -8.18
C THR A 69 -21.37 -10.80 -7.36
N LEU A 70 -22.34 -10.15 -8.01
CA LEU A 70 -23.60 -9.77 -7.37
C LEU A 70 -24.46 -11.03 -7.22
N HIS A 71 -24.87 -11.34 -5.99
CA HIS A 71 -25.88 -12.36 -5.70
C HIS A 71 -27.28 -11.75 -5.73
#